data_AF-A0A1Q3PBX5-F1
#
_entry.id   AF-A0A1Q3PBX5-F1
#
_cell.length_a   1.000
_cell.length_b   1.000
_cell.length_c   1.000
_cell.angle_alpha   90.00
_cell.angle_beta   90.00
_cell.angle_gamma   90.00
#
_symmetry.space_group_name_H-M   'P 1'
#
loop_
_entity.id
_entity.type
_entity.pdbx_description
1 polymer ?
#
loop_
_entity_poly.entity_id
_entity_poly.type
_entity_poly.pdbx_seq_one_letter_code
_entity_poly.pdbx_strand_id
1 'polypeptide(L)'
;MFITIFIDIAILTTMGIILYRFYKNFDSFASSYGAEILTTLGIFGCFLGTLISLFSLDPNDVTGTMPSFLSSIKTAFICSAFGVLGALLIRARHKFKEPKGETVLSTIKSMHKDQNRNFRIALRFARKGSNKLVEMNQQALIIALNNIVSDFNNHFTTQFGENFKHLNSAVEKLVVWQTEYKNDLDKIIVHQKNLNHSLDIIKDTSPIFDKKIIEVLEAMKYVHDSFLKDVEKYQHDINSQITTNVTNINASLKTVEKSLEYSLISLDDNLSALSNKFLEDYTPLTEALQKVVNIAKDIKLPEEA
;
A
#
# COMPACT_ATOMS: atom_id res chain seq x y z
N MET A 1 2.83 26.83 38.28
CA MET A 1 1.88 26.74 39.43
C MET A 1 2.24 27.67 40.59
N PHE A 2 3.47 27.66 41.12
CA PHE A 2 3.81 28.55 42.24
C PHE A 2 3.82 30.05 41.87
N ILE A 3 4.38 30.42 40.71
CA ILE A 3 4.47 31.82 40.25
C ILE A 3 3.09 32.48 40.09
N THR A 4 2.12 31.74 39.54
CA THR A 4 0.75 32.25 39.32
C THR A 4 -0.01 32.46 40.63
N ILE A 5 0.19 31.58 41.62
CA ILE A 5 -0.41 31.73 42.96
C ILE A 5 0.15 32.96 43.69
N PHE A 6 1.45 33.23 43.56
CA PHE A 6 2.07 34.43 44.15
C PHE A 6 1.54 35.73 43.54
N ILE A 7 1.31 35.74 42.22
CA ILE A 7 0.74 36.90 41.51
C ILE A 7 -0.70 37.15 41.95
N ASP A 8 -1.52 36.09 42.05
CA ASP A 8 -2.91 36.20 42.48
C ASP A 8 -3.03 36.73 43.92
N ILE A 9 -2.17 36.27 44.83
CA ILE A 9 -2.12 36.76 46.22
C ILE A 9 -1.66 38.22 46.27
N ALA A 10 -0.68 38.62 45.46
CA ALA A 10 -0.21 40.02 45.39
C ALA A 10 -1.30 40.97 44.87
N ILE A 11 -2.08 40.55 43.86
CA ILE A 11 -3.18 41.35 43.31
C ILE A 11 -4.32 41.48 44.33
N LEU A 12 -4.70 40.38 45.01
CA LEU A 12 -5.77 40.43 46.01
C LEU A 12 -5.40 41.25 47.25
N THR A 13 -4.15 41.17 47.70
CA THR A 13 -3.66 41.94 48.85
C THR A 13 -3.57 43.44 48.55
N THR A 14 -3.04 43.83 47.39
CA THR A 14 -2.99 45.24 46.96
C THR A 14 -4.39 45.83 46.80
N MET A 15 -5.33 45.08 46.21
CA MET A 15 -6.70 45.55 46.04
C MET A 15 -7.48 45.63 47.36
N GLY A 16 -7.23 44.70 48.30
CA GLY A 16 -7.76 44.76 49.66
C GLY A 16 -7.25 45.96 50.45
N ILE A 17 -5.97 46.33 50.30
CA ILE A 17 -5.39 47.53 50.93
C ILE A 17 -6.04 48.80 50.36
N ILE A 18 -6.25 48.88 49.05
CA ILE A 18 -6.92 50.02 48.41
C ILE A 18 -8.36 50.15 48.92
N LEU A 19 -9.13 49.06 48.93
CA LEU A 19 -10.50 49.02 49.47
C LEU A 19 -10.55 49.47 50.95
N TYR A 20 -9.63 48.97 51.77
CA TYR A 20 -9.56 49.33 53.18
C TYR A 20 -9.20 50.80 53.39
N ARG A 21 -8.27 51.36 52.59
CA ARG A 21 -7.93 52.80 52.64
C ARG A 21 -9.10 53.67 52.21
N PHE A 22 -9.83 53.31 51.16
CA PHE A 22 -11.04 54.01 50.72
C PHE A 22 -12.19 53.90 51.73
N TYR A 23 -12.30 52.78 52.44
CA TYR A 23 -13.31 52.59 53.48
C TYR A 23 -13.01 53.39 54.76
N LYS A 24 -11.73 53.45 55.19
CA LYS A 24 -11.33 54.08 56.46
C LYS A 24 -11.06 55.59 56.34
N ASN A 25 -10.42 56.04 55.26
CA ASN A 25 -10.11 57.46 55.03
C ASN A 25 -11.12 58.06 54.04
N PHE A 26 -12.34 58.31 54.53
CA PHE A 26 -13.45 58.84 53.73
C PHE A 26 -13.25 60.34 53.43
N ASP A 27 -12.32 60.62 52.51
CA ASP A 27 -12.01 61.96 52.04
C ASP A 27 -13.03 62.45 50.99
N SER A 28 -13.11 63.76 50.71
CA SER A 28 -14.07 64.30 49.73
C SER A 28 -13.93 63.65 48.33
N PHE A 29 -12.71 63.21 48.00
CA PHE A 29 -12.36 62.49 46.79
C PHE A 29 -12.99 61.07 46.73
N ALA A 30 -12.98 60.34 47.84
CA ALA A 30 -13.55 58.99 47.94
C ALA A 30 -15.08 59.00 47.76
N SER A 31 -15.74 60.07 48.22
CA SER A 31 -17.18 60.25 48.07
C SER A 31 -17.59 60.59 46.63
N SER A 32 -16.78 61.39 45.94
CA SER A 32 -17.14 61.87 44.60
C SER A 32 -16.75 60.90 43.48
N TYR A 33 -15.56 60.29 43.55
CA TYR A 33 -15.02 59.47 42.46
C TYR A 33 -14.72 58.02 42.86
N GLY A 34 -14.82 57.67 44.15
CA GLY A 34 -14.41 56.35 44.65
C GLY A 34 -15.22 55.20 44.06
N ALA A 35 -16.54 55.35 43.91
CA ALA A 35 -17.38 54.31 43.31
C ALA A 35 -17.06 54.09 41.83
N GLU A 36 -16.79 55.14 41.08
CA GLU A 36 -16.48 55.07 39.64
C GLU A 36 -15.09 54.45 39.40
N ILE A 37 -14.05 54.95 40.09
CA ILE A 37 -12.68 54.42 39.99
C ILE A 37 -12.65 52.93 40.33
N LEU A 38 -13.40 52.51 41.34
CA LEU A 38 -13.39 51.13 41.81
C LEU A 38 -14.17 50.17 40.87
N THR A 39 -15.26 50.64 40.25
CA THR A 39 -15.89 49.88 39.15
C THR A 39 -14.96 49.76 37.95
N THR A 40 -14.28 50.83 37.56
CA THR A 40 -13.37 50.82 36.40
C THR A 40 -12.15 49.94 36.65
N LEU A 41 -11.60 49.95 37.87
CA LEU A 41 -10.50 49.07 38.29
C LEU A 41 -10.93 47.59 38.28
N GLY A 42 -12.16 47.27 38.74
CA GLY A 42 -12.71 45.92 38.68
C GLY A 42 -12.98 45.42 37.25
N ILE A 43 -13.41 46.31 36.35
CA ILE A 43 -13.56 45.99 34.93
C ILE A 43 -12.19 45.77 34.26
N PHE A 44 -11.22 46.64 34.54
CA PHE A 44 -9.84 46.51 34.05
C PHE A 44 -9.19 45.20 34.50
N GLY A 45 -9.36 44.82 35.76
CA GLY A 45 -8.85 43.56 36.30
C GLY A 45 -9.46 42.32 35.62
N CYS A 46 -10.73 42.37 35.22
CA CYS A 46 -11.37 41.31 34.44
C CYS A 46 -10.72 41.19 33.05
N PHE A 47 -10.58 42.31 32.33
CA PHE A 47 -9.95 42.33 31.00
C PHE A 47 -8.51 41.83 31.03
N LEU A 48 -7.72 42.25 32.02
CA LEU A 48 -6.34 41.79 32.18
C LEU A 48 -6.28 40.28 32.46
N GLY A 49 -7.16 39.77 33.32
CA GLY A 49 -7.24 38.35 33.65
C GLY A 49 -7.65 37.49 32.45
N THR A 50 -8.62 37.95 31.65
CA THR A 50 -8.99 37.26 30.40
C THR A 50 -7.89 37.32 29.35
N LEU A 51 -7.12 38.40 29.28
CA LEU A 51 -6.02 38.56 28.34
C LEU A 51 -4.87 37.59 28.68
N ILE A 52 -4.45 37.52 29.94
CA ILE A 52 -3.45 36.55 30.41
C ILE A 52 -3.92 35.10 30.19
N SER A 53 -5.22 34.85 30.37
CA SER A 53 -5.84 33.56 30.12
C SER A 53 -5.80 33.14 28.64
N LEU A 54 -6.00 34.08 27.72
CA LEU A 54 -5.91 33.82 26.26
C LEU A 54 -4.47 33.62 25.79
N PHE A 55 -3.50 34.35 26.35
CA PHE A 55 -2.09 34.19 26.02
C PHE A 55 -1.50 32.85 26.50
N SER A 56 -2.14 32.18 27.47
CA SER A 56 -1.68 30.90 28.03
C SER A 56 -2.32 29.67 27.38
N LEU A 57 -3.17 29.85 26.36
CA LEU A 57 -3.82 28.77 25.61
C LEU A 57 -2.94 28.32 24.45
N ASP A 58 -2.49 27.06 24.48
CA ASP A 58 -1.87 26.39 23.35
C ASP A 58 -2.93 25.54 22.63
N PRO A 59 -3.25 25.82 21.35
CA PRO A 59 -4.24 25.06 20.59
C PRO A 59 -3.83 23.60 20.35
N ASN A 60 -2.57 23.22 20.56
CA ASN A 60 -2.06 21.86 20.35
C ASN A 60 -2.05 21.00 21.62
N ASP A 61 -2.22 21.59 22.81
CA ASP A 61 -2.32 20.86 24.09
C ASP A 61 -3.46 21.43 24.97
N VAL A 62 -4.68 21.05 24.60
CA VAL A 62 -5.90 21.48 25.31
C VAL A 62 -5.96 20.90 26.72
N THR A 63 -5.43 19.70 26.94
CA THR A 63 -5.47 18.99 28.23
C THR A 63 -4.52 19.58 29.28
N GLY A 64 -3.33 20.02 28.88
CA GLY A 64 -2.38 20.68 29.77
C GLY A 64 -2.72 22.14 30.07
N THR A 65 -3.40 22.83 29.15
CA THR A 65 -3.67 24.27 29.24
C THR A 65 -5.01 24.60 29.90
N MET A 66 -6.00 23.70 29.83
CA MET A 66 -7.33 23.91 30.43
C MET A 66 -7.31 24.18 31.95
N PRO A 67 -6.52 23.47 32.79
CA PRO A 67 -6.45 23.77 34.22
C PRO A 67 -5.92 25.19 34.52
N SER A 68 -4.93 25.66 33.77
CA SER A 68 -4.35 27.00 33.91
C SER A 68 -5.34 28.09 33.45
N PHE A 69 -6.04 27.85 32.34
CA PHE A 69 -7.11 28.71 31.83
C PHE A 69 -8.24 28.90 32.86
N LEU A 70 -8.71 27.80 33.44
CA LEU A 70 -9.76 27.83 34.46
C LEU A 70 -9.31 28.51 35.76
N SER A 71 -8.02 28.46 36.09
CA SER A 71 -7.48 29.17 37.25
C SER A 71 -7.47 30.68 37.04
N SER A 72 -7.00 31.14 35.88
CA SER A 72 -6.91 32.58 35.56
C SER A 72 -8.28 33.26 35.41
N ILE A 73 -9.27 32.55 34.86
CA ILE A 73 -10.65 33.07 34.77
C ILE A 73 -11.29 33.22 36.15
N LYS A 74 -11.03 32.30 37.08
CA LYS A 74 -11.54 32.39 38.46
C LYS A 74 -11.01 33.65 39.16
N THR A 75 -9.72 33.95 39.01
CA THR A 75 -9.10 35.15 39.58
C THR A 75 -9.66 36.44 38.95
N ALA A 76 -9.86 36.46 37.63
CA ALA A 76 -10.46 37.58 36.91
C ALA A 76 -11.87 37.94 37.41
N PHE A 77 -12.68 36.92 37.67
CA PHE A 77 -14.05 37.09 38.17
C PHE A 77 -14.09 37.62 39.61
N ILE A 78 -13.23 37.09 40.48
CA ILE A 78 -13.13 37.55 41.87
C ILE A 78 -12.69 39.02 41.90
N CYS A 79 -11.74 39.42 41.06
CA CYS A 79 -11.28 40.81 40.97
C CYS A 79 -12.43 41.77 40.60
N SER A 80 -13.26 41.40 39.61
CA SER A 80 -14.43 42.18 39.21
C SER A 80 -15.49 42.28 40.31
N ALA A 81 -15.75 41.18 41.01
CA ALA A 81 -16.72 41.14 42.10
C ALA A 81 -16.33 42.12 43.23
N PHE A 82 -15.05 42.18 43.61
CA PHE A 82 -14.56 43.12 44.63
C PHE A 82 -14.70 44.59 44.19
N GLY A 83 -14.43 44.90 42.92
CA GLY A 83 -14.58 46.27 42.38
C GLY A 83 -16.02 46.77 42.41
N VAL A 84 -16.98 45.93 42.00
CA VAL A 84 -18.41 46.27 41.99
C VAL A 84 -18.99 46.32 43.41
N LEU A 85 -18.64 45.34 44.27
CA LEU A 85 -19.12 45.31 45.66
C LEU A 85 -18.64 46.52 46.45
N GLY A 86 -17.37 46.91 46.32
CA GLY A 86 -16.89 48.09 47.02
C GLY A 86 -17.52 49.39 46.50
N ALA A 87 -17.84 49.49 45.21
CA ALA A 87 -18.53 50.67 44.66
C ALA A 87 -19.97 50.78 45.16
N LEU A 88 -20.67 49.65 45.29
CA LEU A 88 -22.00 49.58 45.89
C LEU A 88 -21.98 49.98 47.37
N LEU A 89 -20.96 49.55 48.12
CA LEU A 89 -20.80 49.92 49.53
C LEU A 89 -20.57 51.44 49.71
N ILE A 90 -19.79 52.07 48.83
CA ILE A 90 -19.59 53.53 48.82
C ILE A 90 -20.92 54.25 48.53
N ARG A 91 -21.66 53.82 47.51
CA ARG A 91 -22.96 54.41 47.12
C ARG A 91 -24.05 54.22 48.19
N ALA A 92 -24.10 53.04 48.82
CA ALA A 92 -25.03 52.76 49.90
C ALA A 92 -24.80 53.71 51.07
N ARG A 93 -23.53 53.93 51.46
CA ARG A 93 -23.18 54.82 52.57
C ARG A 93 -23.46 56.30 52.27
N HIS A 94 -23.31 56.73 51.02
CA HIS A 94 -23.65 58.09 50.58
C HIS A 94 -25.15 58.42 50.73
N LYS A 95 -26.02 57.44 50.42
CA LYS A 95 -27.48 57.63 50.44
C LYS A 95 -28.07 57.80 51.85
N PHE A 96 -27.34 57.47 52.91
CA PHE A 96 -27.79 57.58 54.30
C PHE A 96 -27.48 58.94 54.96
N LYS A 97 -27.02 59.98 54.23
CA LYS A 97 -26.47 61.20 54.85
C LYS A 97 -27.01 62.57 54.36
N GLU A 98 -28.28 62.71 53.92
CA GLU A 98 -28.90 64.04 53.73
C GLU A 98 -30.35 64.18 54.26
N PRO A 99 -30.72 65.31 54.92
CA PRO A 99 -32.02 65.53 55.58
C PRO A 99 -33.05 66.28 54.73
N LYS A 100 -34.35 66.20 55.11
CA LYS A 100 -35.53 66.77 54.42
C LYS A 100 -36.17 67.94 55.20
N GLY A 101 -36.79 68.89 54.48
CA GLY A 101 -37.85 69.83 54.95
C GLY A 101 -38.52 70.53 53.74
N GLU A 102 -39.82 70.32 53.44
CA GLU A 102 -41.06 71.06 53.82
C GLU A 102 -41.14 72.54 53.39
N THR A 103 -42.08 72.97 52.52
CA THR A 103 -43.43 73.48 52.88
C THR A 103 -44.34 73.66 51.63
N VAL A 104 -45.52 73.00 51.54
CA VAL A 104 -46.49 73.13 50.40
C VAL A 104 -47.97 73.07 50.85
N LEU A 105 -48.33 73.45 52.08
CA LEU A 105 -49.66 73.05 52.60
C LEU A 105 -50.87 73.84 52.05
N SER A 106 -50.69 75.05 51.51
CA SER A 106 -51.82 75.87 51.00
C SER A 106 -52.09 75.72 49.50
N THR A 107 -51.12 75.26 48.70
CA THR A 107 -51.30 74.95 47.26
C THR A 107 -51.84 73.52 47.03
N ILE A 108 -51.74 72.65 48.04
CA ILE A 108 -52.19 71.25 48.03
C ILE A 108 -53.72 71.13 47.90
N LYS A 109 -54.54 71.97 48.54
CA LYS A 109 -55.98 71.68 48.62
C LYS A 109 -56.77 71.90 47.32
N SER A 110 -56.42 72.92 46.52
CA SER A 110 -57.04 73.18 45.22
C SER A 110 -56.42 72.35 44.08
N MET A 111 -55.11 72.04 44.16
CA MET A 111 -54.50 71.04 43.29
C MET A 111 -55.05 69.63 43.54
N HIS A 112 -55.32 69.22 44.77
CA HIS A 112 -55.80 67.87 45.07
C HIS A 112 -57.14 67.52 44.42
N LYS A 113 -58.06 68.47 44.19
CA LYS A 113 -59.37 68.16 43.59
C LYS A 113 -59.29 67.96 42.07
N ASP A 114 -58.57 68.82 41.35
CA ASP A 114 -58.36 68.69 39.90
C ASP A 114 -57.32 67.61 39.56
N GLN A 115 -56.28 67.47 40.38
CA GLN A 115 -55.29 66.39 40.25
C GLN A 115 -55.96 65.02 40.48
N ASN A 116 -56.93 64.90 41.39
CA ASN A 116 -57.67 63.64 41.58
C ASN A 116 -58.62 63.32 40.40
N ARG A 117 -59.21 64.33 39.74
CA ARG A 117 -60.02 64.11 38.52
C ARG A 117 -59.16 63.67 37.34
N ASN A 118 -58.06 64.35 37.10
CA ASN A 118 -57.09 63.98 36.07
C ASN A 118 -56.45 62.61 36.37
N PHE A 119 -56.19 62.31 37.64
CA PHE A 119 -55.71 61.00 38.11
C PHE A 119 -56.73 59.89 37.84
N ARG A 120 -58.04 60.12 38.03
CA ARG A 120 -59.09 59.14 37.67
C ARG A 120 -59.22 58.91 36.17
N ILE A 121 -58.97 59.93 35.35
CA ILE A 121 -58.93 59.79 33.88
C ILE A 121 -57.69 59.00 33.47
N ALA A 122 -56.52 59.36 34.00
CA ALA A 122 -55.27 58.63 33.79
C ALA A 122 -55.37 57.16 34.23
N LEU A 123 -55.98 56.86 35.39
CA LEU A 123 -56.25 55.50 35.86
C LEU A 123 -57.18 54.72 34.91
N ARG A 124 -58.21 55.37 34.35
CA ARG A 124 -59.09 54.72 33.36
C ARG A 124 -58.36 54.44 32.05
N PHE A 125 -57.54 55.35 31.56
CA PHE A 125 -56.70 55.12 30.38
C PHE A 125 -55.63 54.07 30.63
N ALA A 126 -54.96 54.09 31.78
CA ALA A 126 -54.00 53.08 32.18
C ALA A 126 -54.65 51.70 32.30
N ARG A 127 -55.85 51.59 32.88
CA ARG A 127 -56.59 50.33 32.97
C ARG A 127 -57.08 49.84 31.61
N LYS A 128 -57.60 50.73 30.75
CA LYS A 128 -57.99 50.37 29.37
C LYS A 128 -56.78 49.96 28.54
N GLY A 129 -55.66 50.67 28.66
CA GLY A 129 -54.40 50.35 28.00
C GLY A 129 -53.85 49.02 28.49
N SER A 130 -53.85 48.77 29.81
CA SER A 130 -53.44 47.50 30.41
C SER A 130 -54.30 46.33 29.91
N ASN A 131 -55.63 46.47 29.91
CA ASN A 131 -56.52 45.43 29.37
C ASN A 131 -56.29 45.20 27.87
N LYS A 132 -56.06 46.26 27.09
CA LYS A 132 -55.78 46.14 25.66
C LYS A 132 -54.41 45.51 25.39
N LEU A 133 -53.40 45.82 26.20
CA LEU A 133 -52.08 45.18 26.15
C LEU A 133 -52.17 43.69 26.48
N VAL A 134 -52.99 43.29 27.46
CA VAL A 134 -53.25 41.87 27.75
C VAL A 134 -53.88 41.17 26.55
N GLU A 135 -54.88 41.80 25.92
CA GLU A 135 -55.55 41.27 24.73
C GLU A 135 -54.59 41.16 23.51
N MET A 136 -53.80 42.21 23.26
CA MET A 136 -52.79 42.24 22.19
C MET A 136 -51.67 41.22 22.42
N ASN A 137 -51.24 41.04 23.66
CA ASN A 137 -50.23 40.03 24.01
C ASN A 137 -50.76 38.62 23.79
N GLN A 138 -52.03 38.34 24.14
CA GLN A 138 -52.64 37.03 23.87
C GLN A 138 -52.75 36.75 22.37
N GLN A 139 -53.20 37.74 21.57
CA GLN A 139 -53.27 37.60 20.12
C GLN A 139 -51.90 37.40 19.48
N ALA A 140 -50.90 38.18 19.90
CA ALA A 140 -49.52 38.04 19.42
C ALA A 140 -48.95 36.66 19.75
N LEU A 141 -49.24 36.11 20.94
CA LEU A 141 -48.79 34.79 21.35
C LEU A 141 -49.45 33.68 20.53
N ILE A 142 -50.76 33.78 20.27
CA ILE A 142 -51.49 32.81 19.44
C ILE A 142 -50.96 32.84 18.00
N ILE A 143 -50.73 34.01 17.43
CA ILE A 143 -50.18 34.16 16.07
C ILE A 143 -48.76 33.60 16.00
N ALA A 144 -47.90 33.93 16.97
CA ALA A 144 -46.55 33.41 17.04
C ALA A 144 -46.53 31.87 17.17
N LEU A 145 -47.39 31.30 18.02
CA LEU A 145 -47.48 29.85 18.19
C LEU A 145 -48.00 29.15 16.92
N ASN A 146 -49.05 29.70 16.27
CA ASN A 146 -49.56 29.14 15.02
C ASN A 146 -48.52 29.18 13.90
N ASN A 147 -47.74 30.26 13.79
CA ASN A 147 -46.65 30.34 12.83
C ASN A 147 -45.59 29.28 13.12
N ILE A 148 -45.19 29.09 14.38
CA ILE A 148 -44.23 28.06 14.78
C ILE A 148 -44.77 26.66 14.49
N VAL A 149 -46.03 26.37 14.82
CA VAL A 149 -46.66 25.07 14.54
C VAL A 149 -46.76 24.83 13.05
N SER A 150 -47.13 25.84 12.26
CA SER A 150 -47.19 25.76 10.80
C SER A 150 -45.80 25.50 10.20
N ASP A 151 -44.79 26.26 10.61
CA ASP A 151 -43.41 26.10 10.15
C ASP A 151 -42.83 24.74 10.56
N PHE A 152 -43.09 24.31 11.80
CA PHE A 152 -42.72 22.98 12.27
C PHE A 152 -43.40 21.89 11.44
N ASN A 153 -44.71 22.01 11.19
CA ASN A 153 -45.44 21.00 10.45
C ASN A 153 -44.99 20.93 8.98
N ASN A 154 -44.67 22.07 8.37
CA ASN A 154 -44.07 22.14 7.03
C ASN A 154 -42.68 21.50 7.00
N HIS A 155 -41.82 21.78 7.97
CA HIS A 155 -40.46 21.24 8.02
C HIS A 155 -40.45 19.74 8.35
N PHE A 156 -41.28 19.31 9.30
CA PHE A 156 -41.42 17.92 9.71
C PHE A 156 -42.05 17.06 8.61
N THR A 157 -43.17 17.48 8.05
CA THR A 157 -43.85 16.67 7.03
C THR A 157 -43.03 16.58 5.75
N THR A 158 -42.40 17.69 5.34
CA THR A 158 -41.74 17.76 4.03
C THR A 158 -40.28 17.31 4.10
N GLN A 159 -39.45 17.94 4.94
CA GLN A 159 -38.02 17.63 4.95
C GLN A 159 -37.70 16.31 5.64
N PHE A 160 -38.34 16.01 6.77
CA PHE A 160 -38.15 14.70 7.39
C PHE A 160 -38.83 13.59 6.60
N GLY A 161 -40.02 13.84 6.03
CA GLY A 161 -40.70 12.88 5.15
C GLY A 161 -39.83 12.47 3.95
N GLU A 162 -39.26 13.44 3.23
CA GLU A 162 -38.35 13.15 2.11
C GLU A 162 -37.05 12.49 2.55
N ASN A 163 -36.45 12.92 3.66
CA ASN A 163 -35.26 12.26 4.21
C ASN A 163 -35.52 10.79 4.57
N PHE A 164 -36.70 10.47 5.15
CA PHE A 164 -37.08 9.08 5.43
C PHE A 164 -37.29 8.26 4.16
N LYS A 165 -37.85 8.83 3.09
CA LYS A 165 -37.95 8.14 1.79
C LYS A 165 -36.58 7.85 1.19
N HIS A 166 -35.67 8.83 1.19
CA HIS A 166 -34.30 8.63 0.71
C HIS A 166 -33.54 7.60 1.54
N LEU A 167 -33.68 7.66 2.87
CA LEU A 167 -33.11 6.66 3.77
C LEU A 167 -33.66 5.27 3.48
N ASN A 168 -34.97 5.12 3.35
CA ASN A 168 -35.59 3.84 3.03
C ASN A 168 -35.09 3.28 1.69
N SER A 169 -35.02 4.13 0.65
CA SER A 169 -34.48 3.73 -0.66
C SER A 169 -33.01 3.32 -0.60
N ALA A 170 -32.19 4.01 0.21
CA ALA A 170 -30.79 3.65 0.41
C ALA A 170 -30.67 2.30 1.15
N VAL A 171 -31.50 2.06 2.16
CA VAL A 171 -31.55 0.79 2.89
C VAL A 171 -32.02 -0.36 1.99
N GLU A 172 -33.04 -0.15 1.16
CA GLU A 172 -33.49 -1.14 0.17
C GLU A 172 -32.37 -1.51 -0.82
N LYS A 173 -31.66 -0.51 -1.35
CA LYS A 173 -30.49 -0.74 -2.21
C LYS A 173 -29.38 -1.51 -1.50
N LEU A 174 -29.18 -1.23 -0.21
CA LEU A 174 -28.21 -1.95 0.61
C LEU A 174 -28.62 -3.42 0.78
N VAL A 175 -29.91 -3.72 0.98
CA VAL A 175 -30.41 -5.10 1.07
C VAL A 175 -30.29 -5.84 -0.27
N VAL A 176 -30.57 -5.16 -1.39
CA VAL A 176 -30.33 -5.73 -2.74
C VAL A 176 -28.85 -6.04 -2.92
N TRP A 177 -27.96 -5.09 -2.61
CA TRP A 177 -26.52 -5.28 -2.68
C TRP A 177 -26.04 -6.43 -1.77
N GLN A 178 -26.59 -6.57 -0.56
CA GLN A 178 -26.27 -7.69 0.33
C GLN A 178 -26.64 -9.04 -0.30
N THR A 179 -27.79 -9.09 -1.00
CA THR A 179 -28.25 -10.32 -1.68
C THR A 179 -27.34 -10.66 -2.86
N GLU A 180 -26.98 -9.67 -3.67
CA GLU A 180 -26.05 -9.84 -4.79
C GLU A 180 -24.66 -10.27 -4.30
N TYR A 181 -24.15 -9.60 -3.26
CA TYR A 181 -22.86 -9.93 -2.66
C TYR A 181 -22.81 -11.35 -2.11
N LYS A 182 -23.89 -11.82 -1.47
CA LYS A 182 -24.01 -13.22 -1.03
C LYS A 182 -23.90 -14.19 -2.21
N ASN A 183 -24.62 -13.92 -3.30
CA ASN A 183 -24.56 -14.77 -4.49
C ASN A 183 -23.16 -14.82 -5.09
N ASP A 184 -22.43 -13.70 -5.08
CA ASP A 184 -21.05 -13.68 -5.56
C ASP A 184 -20.10 -14.43 -4.63
N LEU A 185 -20.29 -14.35 -3.31
CA LEU A 185 -19.55 -15.18 -2.35
C LEU A 185 -19.77 -16.68 -2.60
N ASP A 186 -21.01 -17.10 -2.88
CA ASP A 186 -21.31 -18.50 -3.20
C ASP A 186 -20.58 -18.95 -4.47
N LYS A 187 -20.54 -18.12 -5.52
CA LYS A 187 -19.75 -18.40 -6.75
C LYS A 187 -18.26 -18.51 -6.44
N ILE A 188 -17.72 -17.61 -5.61
CA ILE A 188 -16.30 -17.62 -5.22
C ILE A 188 -15.98 -18.91 -4.46
N ILE A 189 -16.85 -19.36 -3.55
CA ILE A 189 -16.67 -20.62 -2.82
C ILE A 189 -16.64 -21.81 -3.79
N VAL A 190 -17.56 -21.85 -4.76
CA VAL A 190 -17.57 -22.89 -5.79
C VAL A 190 -16.29 -22.85 -6.63
N HIS A 191 -15.85 -21.67 -7.06
CA HIS A 191 -14.62 -21.52 -7.83
C HIS A 191 -13.38 -21.95 -7.03
N GLN A 192 -13.30 -21.57 -5.75
CA GLN A 192 -12.21 -21.98 -4.85
C GLN A 192 -12.18 -23.51 -4.66
N LYS A 193 -13.34 -24.15 -4.54
CA LYS A 193 -13.43 -25.62 -4.45
C LYS A 193 -12.89 -26.28 -5.73
N ASN A 194 -13.24 -25.76 -6.90
CA ASN A 194 -12.73 -26.27 -8.18
C ASN A 194 -11.22 -26.06 -8.35
N LEU A 195 -10.70 -24.91 -7.89
CA LEU A 195 -9.26 -24.63 -7.87
C LEU A 195 -8.54 -25.62 -6.97
N ASN A 196 -9.01 -25.84 -5.74
CA ASN A 196 -8.41 -26.80 -4.83
C ASN A 196 -8.43 -28.22 -5.40
N HIS A 197 -9.54 -28.65 -6.02
CA HIS A 197 -9.60 -29.95 -6.69
C HIS A 197 -8.59 -30.08 -7.83
N SER A 198 -8.42 -29.02 -8.64
CA SER A 198 -7.40 -29.01 -9.70
C SER A 198 -5.98 -29.09 -9.13
N LEU A 199 -5.72 -28.43 -7.99
CA LEU A 199 -4.44 -28.51 -7.29
C LEU A 199 -4.17 -29.91 -6.74
N ASP A 200 -5.19 -30.59 -6.22
CA ASP A 200 -5.06 -31.99 -5.77
C ASP A 200 -4.72 -32.92 -6.94
N ILE A 201 -5.40 -32.77 -8.09
CA ILE A 201 -5.08 -33.55 -9.30
C ILE A 201 -3.63 -33.31 -9.75
N ILE A 202 -3.18 -32.05 -9.77
CA ILE A 202 -1.79 -31.71 -10.13
C ILE A 202 -0.81 -32.33 -9.15
N LYS A 203 -1.09 -32.23 -7.85
CA LYS A 203 -0.26 -32.80 -6.79
C LYS A 203 -0.13 -34.32 -6.92
N ASP A 204 -1.21 -35.00 -7.27
CA ASP A 204 -1.24 -36.45 -7.47
C ASP A 204 -0.58 -36.88 -8.79
N THR A 205 -0.68 -36.04 -9.83
CA THR A 205 -0.15 -36.35 -11.18
C THR A 205 1.34 -36.02 -11.32
N SER A 206 1.84 -34.98 -10.64
CA SER A 206 3.26 -34.60 -10.68
C SER A 206 4.22 -35.77 -10.40
N PRO A 207 4.08 -36.55 -9.30
CA PRO A 207 5.00 -37.66 -9.03
C PRO A 207 4.88 -38.80 -10.05
N ILE A 208 3.70 -38.98 -10.67
CA ILE A 208 3.51 -39.96 -11.75
C ILE A 208 4.33 -39.54 -12.98
N PHE A 209 4.30 -38.24 -13.32
CA PHE A 209 5.08 -37.70 -14.42
C PHE A 209 6.59 -37.83 -14.16
N ASP A 210 7.05 -37.48 -12.95
CA ASP A 210 8.45 -37.65 -12.54
C ASP A 210 8.90 -39.11 -12.65
N LYS A 211 8.08 -40.04 -12.15
CA LYS A 211 8.33 -41.47 -12.27
C LYS A 211 8.42 -41.90 -13.74
N LYS A 212 7.53 -41.40 -14.60
CA LYS A 212 7.53 -41.76 -16.02
C LYS A 212 8.76 -41.23 -16.76
N ILE A 213 9.23 -40.03 -16.40
CA ILE A 213 10.50 -39.50 -16.92
C ILE A 213 11.65 -40.44 -16.55
N ILE A 214 11.73 -40.88 -15.30
CA ILE A 214 12.78 -41.80 -14.85
C ILE A 214 12.70 -43.13 -15.62
N GLU A 215 11.52 -43.73 -15.76
CA GLU A 215 11.34 -44.97 -16.52
C GLU A 215 11.80 -44.84 -17.98
N VAL A 216 11.51 -43.70 -18.64
CA VAL A 216 11.95 -43.43 -20.01
C VAL A 216 13.47 -43.27 -20.09
N LEU A 217 14.07 -42.55 -19.14
CA LEU A 217 15.53 -42.37 -19.07
C LEU A 217 16.25 -43.70 -18.84
N GLU A 218 15.73 -44.57 -17.98
CA GLU A 218 16.28 -45.91 -17.74
C GLU A 218 16.18 -46.80 -18.98
N ALA A 219 15.04 -46.79 -19.67
CA ALA A 219 14.86 -47.53 -20.92
C ALA A 219 15.83 -47.03 -22.00
N MET A 220 16.00 -45.71 -22.13
CA MET A 220 16.92 -45.11 -23.08
C MET A 220 18.38 -45.48 -22.77
N LYS A 221 18.77 -45.49 -21.49
CA LYS A 221 20.09 -45.95 -21.07
C LYS A 221 20.32 -47.41 -21.44
N TYR A 222 19.35 -48.29 -21.18
CA TYR A 222 19.44 -49.70 -21.56
C TYR A 222 19.63 -49.88 -23.08
N VAL A 223 18.84 -49.16 -23.89
CA VAL A 223 18.97 -49.19 -25.35
C VAL A 223 20.35 -48.68 -25.79
N HIS A 224 20.83 -47.60 -25.19
CA HIS A 224 22.17 -47.06 -25.47
C HIS A 224 23.28 -48.07 -25.15
N ASP A 225 23.24 -48.69 -23.96
CA ASP A 225 24.23 -49.67 -23.53
C ASP A 225 24.21 -50.92 -24.42
N SER A 226 23.02 -51.38 -24.83
CA SER A 226 22.90 -52.51 -25.78
C SER A 226 23.50 -52.15 -27.15
N PHE A 227 23.20 -50.95 -27.65
CA PHE A 227 23.74 -50.49 -28.93
C PHE A 227 25.27 -50.40 -28.90
N LEU A 228 25.87 -49.87 -27.82
CA LEU A 228 27.32 -49.82 -27.68
C LEU A 228 27.94 -51.22 -27.71
N LYS A 229 27.34 -52.20 -27.02
CA LYS A 229 27.82 -53.60 -27.06
C LYS A 229 27.72 -54.21 -28.46
N ASP A 230 26.64 -53.94 -29.18
CA ASP A 230 26.48 -54.43 -30.55
C ASP A 230 27.54 -53.80 -31.48
N VAL A 231 27.79 -52.49 -31.36
CA VAL A 231 28.85 -51.80 -32.11
C VAL A 231 30.22 -52.40 -31.79
N GLU A 232 30.55 -52.61 -30.52
CA GLU A 232 31.82 -53.24 -30.10
C GLU A 232 31.96 -54.65 -30.68
N LYS A 233 30.89 -55.44 -30.65
CA LYS A 233 30.86 -56.80 -31.22
C LYS A 233 31.08 -56.78 -32.73
N TYR A 234 30.38 -55.89 -33.47
CA TYR A 234 30.57 -55.75 -34.91
C TYR A 234 31.98 -55.28 -35.27
N GLN A 235 32.53 -54.34 -34.52
CA GLN A 235 33.93 -53.90 -34.68
C GLN A 235 34.89 -55.07 -34.48
N HIS A 236 34.70 -55.88 -33.44
CA HIS A 236 35.53 -57.06 -33.20
C HIS A 236 35.43 -58.09 -34.33
N ASP A 237 34.22 -58.39 -34.78
CA ASP A 237 33.97 -59.35 -35.86
C ASP A 237 34.59 -58.90 -37.19
N ILE A 238 34.40 -57.64 -37.57
CA ILE A 238 35.03 -57.05 -38.76
C ILE A 238 36.56 -57.13 -38.66
N ASN A 239 37.14 -56.76 -37.52
CA ASN A 239 38.59 -56.82 -37.34
C ASN A 239 39.12 -58.26 -37.44
N SER A 240 38.39 -59.23 -36.89
CA SER A 240 38.74 -60.66 -36.99
C SER A 240 38.65 -61.18 -38.42
N GLN A 241 37.59 -60.80 -39.15
CA GLN A 241 37.43 -61.14 -40.57
C GLN A 241 38.51 -60.49 -41.44
N ILE A 242 38.82 -59.21 -41.23
CA ILE A 242 39.93 -58.52 -41.92
C ILE A 242 41.24 -59.25 -41.65
N THR A 243 41.54 -59.58 -40.40
CA THR A 243 42.76 -60.30 -40.02
C THR A 243 42.83 -61.65 -40.73
N THR A 244 41.74 -62.41 -40.74
CA THR A 244 41.63 -63.72 -41.40
C THR A 244 41.79 -63.62 -42.92
N ASN A 245 41.19 -62.61 -43.54
CA ASN A 245 41.34 -62.38 -44.98
C ASN A 245 42.78 -61.98 -45.33
N VAL A 246 43.41 -61.12 -44.54
CA VAL A 246 44.82 -60.74 -44.71
C VAL A 246 45.74 -61.97 -44.58
N THR A 247 45.52 -62.85 -43.59
CA THR A 247 46.33 -64.08 -43.45
C THR A 247 46.13 -65.04 -44.62
N ASN A 248 44.88 -65.24 -45.08
CA ASN A 248 44.58 -66.08 -46.24
C ASN A 248 45.17 -65.54 -47.54
N ILE A 249 45.10 -64.22 -47.77
CA ILE A 249 45.72 -63.56 -48.92
C ILE A 249 47.24 -63.76 -48.88
N ASN A 250 47.89 -63.53 -47.73
CA ASN A 250 49.32 -63.72 -47.58
C ASN A 250 49.74 -65.18 -47.83
N ALA A 251 48.97 -66.16 -47.35
CA ALA A 251 49.22 -67.58 -47.60
C ALA A 251 49.09 -67.93 -49.10
N SER A 252 48.07 -67.38 -49.77
CA SER A 252 47.85 -67.56 -51.21
C SER A 252 48.98 -66.92 -52.02
N LEU A 253 49.42 -65.71 -51.68
CA LEU A 253 50.56 -65.04 -52.30
C LEU A 253 51.84 -65.87 -52.19
N LYS A 254 52.13 -66.42 -51.01
CA LYS A 254 53.28 -67.32 -50.81
C LYS A 254 53.20 -68.58 -51.67
N THR A 255 51.99 -69.11 -51.88
CA THR A 255 51.79 -70.29 -52.74
C THR A 255 52.04 -69.96 -54.21
N VAL A 256 51.56 -68.80 -54.67
CA VAL A 256 51.81 -68.29 -56.03
C VAL A 256 53.31 -68.05 -56.24
N GLU A 257 53.98 -67.41 -55.27
CA GLU A 257 55.43 -67.17 -55.29
C GLU A 257 56.20 -68.47 -55.47
N LYS A 258 55.89 -69.50 -54.68
CA LYS A 258 56.52 -70.82 -54.77
C LYS A 258 56.23 -71.53 -56.10
N SER A 259 55.02 -71.42 -56.64
CA SER A 259 54.68 -72.00 -57.95
C SER A 259 55.44 -71.33 -59.09
N LEU A 260 55.63 -70.00 -58.99
CA LEU A 260 56.40 -69.24 -59.96
C LEU A 260 57.87 -69.63 -59.90
N GLU A 261 58.43 -69.77 -58.70
CA GLU A 261 59.80 -70.26 -58.48
C GLU A 261 60.02 -71.64 -59.14
N TYR A 262 59.14 -72.62 -58.89
CA TYR A 262 59.23 -73.92 -59.55
C TYR A 262 59.12 -73.86 -61.07
N SER A 263 58.23 -73.00 -61.58
CA SER A 263 58.07 -72.83 -63.04
C SER A 263 59.32 -72.22 -63.67
N LEU A 264 59.96 -71.26 -62.99
CA LEU A 264 61.21 -70.66 -63.43
C LEU A 264 62.36 -71.67 -63.43
N ILE A 265 62.50 -72.47 -62.37
CA ILE A 265 63.50 -73.55 -62.31
C ILE A 265 63.26 -74.59 -63.39
N SER A 266 62.02 -75.05 -63.55
CA SER A 266 61.68 -76.04 -64.59
C SER A 266 61.91 -75.49 -66.01
N LEU A 267 61.68 -74.19 -66.23
CA LEU A 267 61.98 -73.55 -67.50
C LEU A 267 63.48 -73.50 -67.76
N ASP A 268 64.28 -73.17 -66.76
CA ASP A 268 65.74 -73.16 -66.83
C ASP A 268 66.31 -74.57 -67.13
N ASP A 269 65.78 -75.60 -66.46
CA ASP A 269 66.11 -77.00 -66.72
C ASP A 269 65.76 -77.42 -68.15
N ASN A 270 64.55 -77.07 -68.62
CA ASN A 270 64.11 -77.38 -69.98
C ASN A 270 64.93 -76.64 -71.05
N LEU A 271 65.28 -75.37 -70.81
CA LEU A 271 66.16 -74.61 -71.71
C LEU A 271 67.56 -75.20 -71.74
N SER A 272 68.10 -75.62 -70.60
CA SER A 272 69.40 -76.28 -70.52
C SER A 272 69.40 -77.64 -71.24
N ALA A 273 68.37 -78.46 -71.04
CA ALA A 273 68.20 -79.73 -71.73
C ALA A 273 68.04 -79.56 -73.25
N LEU A 274 67.25 -78.57 -73.68
CA LEU A 274 67.07 -78.23 -75.08
C LEU A 274 68.39 -77.76 -75.70
N SER A 275 69.12 -76.87 -75.04
CA SER A 275 70.43 -76.38 -75.48
C SER A 275 71.44 -77.50 -75.63
N ASN A 276 71.55 -78.39 -74.64
CA ASN A 276 72.42 -79.56 -74.71
C ASN A 276 72.03 -80.50 -75.85
N LYS A 277 70.73 -80.73 -76.06
CA LYS A 277 70.23 -81.54 -77.18
C LYS A 277 70.50 -80.88 -78.54
N PHE A 278 70.39 -79.55 -78.65
CA PHE A 278 70.80 -78.82 -79.85
C PHE A 278 72.30 -78.99 -80.13
N LEU A 279 73.16 -78.88 -79.12
CA LEU A 279 74.59 -79.17 -79.27
C LEU A 279 74.80 -80.62 -79.74
N GLU A 280 74.14 -81.58 -79.09
CA GLU A 280 74.27 -83.00 -79.40
C GLU A 280 73.76 -83.37 -80.81
N ASP A 281 72.62 -82.82 -81.25
CA ASP A 281 72.03 -83.10 -82.56
C ASP A 281 72.78 -82.41 -83.71
N TYR A 282 73.30 -81.19 -83.49
CA TYR A 282 73.94 -80.40 -84.55
C TYR A 282 75.44 -80.63 -84.68
N THR A 283 76.16 -81.05 -83.63
CA THR A 283 77.59 -81.43 -83.75
C THR A 283 77.83 -82.50 -84.82
N PRO A 284 77.17 -83.68 -84.79
CA PRO A 284 77.38 -84.71 -85.81
C PRO A 284 76.88 -84.27 -87.19
N LEU A 285 75.83 -83.45 -87.27
CA LEU A 285 75.36 -82.89 -88.54
C LEU A 285 76.37 -81.92 -89.14
N THR A 286 76.99 -81.08 -88.32
CA THR A 286 78.04 -80.14 -88.72
C THR A 286 79.30 -80.89 -89.14
N GLU A 287 79.68 -81.93 -88.41
CA GLU A 287 80.78 -82.84 -88.79
C GLU A 287 80.48 -83.58 -90.11
N ALA A 288 79.25 -84.05 -90.30
CA ALA A 288 78.82 -84.69 -91.55
C ALA A 288 78.83 -83.71 -92.72
N LEU A 289 78.33 -82.48 -92.52
CA LEU A 289 78.39 -81.42 -93.51
C LEU A 289 79.84 -81.05 -93.84
N GLN A 290 80.71 -80.97 -92.83
CA GLN A 290 82.13 -80.72 -93.00
C GLN A 290 82.84 -81.87 -93.72
N LYS A 291 82.47 -83.13 -93.47
CA LYS A 291 82.92 -84.29 -94.25
C LYS A 291 82.47 -84.19 -95.71
N VAL A 292 81.21 -83.86 -95.98
CA VAL A 292 80.71 -83.68 -97.36
C VAL A 292 81.44 -82.53 -98.07
N VAL A 293 81.67 -81.41 -97.39
CA VAL A 293 82.45 -80.29 -97.92
C VAL A 293 83.91 -80.68 -98.19
N ASN A 294 84.52 -81.47 -97.30
CA ASN A 294 85.88 -81.96 -97.49
C ASN A 294 85.96 -82.98 -98.64
N ILE A 295 84.98 -83.88 -98.77
CA ILE A 295 84.85 -84.77 -99.94
C ILE A 295 84.70 -83.93 -101.22
N ALA A 296 83.88 -82.88 -101.21
CA ALA A 296 83.74 -81.98 -102.35
C ALA A 296 85.03 -81.21 -102.68
N LYS A 297 85.91 -80.96 -101.69
CA LYS A 297 87.25 -80.40 -101.91
C LYS A 297 88.27 -81.43 -102.42
N ASP A 298 88.14 -82.70 -102.04
CA ASP A 298 89.04 -83.80 -102.42
C ASP A 298 88.70 -84.42 -103.79
N ILE A 299 87.54 -84.10 -104.37
CA ILE A 299 87.26 -84.36 -105.78
C ILE A 299 88.14 -83.42 -106.62
N LYS A 300 89.34 -83.90 -106.96
CA LYS A 300 90.07 -83.41 -108.13
C LYS A 300 89.18 -83.63 -109.35
N LEU A 301 88.77 -82.54 -109.99
CA LEU A 301 88.27 -82.58 -111.36
C LEU A 301 89.32 -83.30 -112.24
N PRO A 302 88.96 -84.35 -112.99
CA PRO A 302 89.90 -84.99 -113.90
C PRO A 302 90.34 -84.00 -114.99
N GLU A 303 91.65 -83.89 -115.17
CA GLU A 303 92.27 -83.37 -116.39
C GLU A 303 92.06 -84.34 -117.56
N GLU A 304 92.15 -83.77 -118.77
CA GLU A 304 92.13 -84.34 -120.13
C GLU A 304 90.74 -84.47 -120.77
N ALA A 305 90.47 -83.90 -121.95
CA ALA A 305 91.34 -83.49 -123.07
C ALA A 305 90.84 -82.23 -123.80
#